data_AF-A0A1D6FSI2-F1
#
_entry.id   AF-A0A1D6FSI2-F1
#
_cell.length_a   1.000
_cell.length_b   1.000
_cell.length_c   1.000
_cell.angle_alpha   90.00
_cell.angle_beta   90.00
_cell.angle_gamma   90.00
#
_symmetry.space_group_name_H-M   'P 1'
#
loop_
_entity.id
_entity.type
_entity.pdbx_description
1 polymer ?
#
loop_
_entity_poly.entity_id
_entity_poly.type
_entity_poly.pdbx_seq_one_letter_code
_entity_poly.pdbx_strand_id
1 'polypeptide(L)'
;MATSTMRVAAGVLLVVSALATLARAEDPYLFFEWKVTYGTRSLLGVPQKVILINGEFPGPRINCSSNNNIVDAKSASAVIRYAGSSGAPPAPNMTEPPAGWAWSINQARSFRWNLTASAARPNPQGSYHYGQINITRTIKVMVSRGHIDGKLRYGFNGISHRDTETPLKLAEYFNVTDGVFSYNQMGDVPPAVNGPLHVIPNVITAEFRTFIEIVFENPEKSIDSLHLDGYAFFGVGMGPGTWSPEMRKTYNLLDTVSRHTIQVYPRSWTAIMLTFDNAGMWSVRSNVWERYYLGEQFYISVISPARSLRDEYNMPDNALRCGKVVGLPLPPSYAPAR
;
A
#
# COMPACT_ATOMS: atom_id res chain seq x y z
N MET A 1 -8.34 -24.58 53.16
CA MET A 1 -8.02 -23.34 52.40
C MET A 1 -8.01 -23.53 50.88
N ALA A 2 -7.72 -24.72 50.32
CA ALA A 2 -7.66 -24.93 48.86
C ALA A 2 -9.03 -24.93 48.13
N THR A 3 -10.14 -25.16 48.83
CA THR A 3 -11.47 -25.30 48.22
C THR A 3 -12.19 -23.96 47.97
N SER A 4 -11.89 -22.89 48.73
CA SER A 4 -12.50 -21.58 48.48
C SER A 4 -11.79 -20.82 47.35
N THR A 5 -10.46 -20.93 47.26
CA THR A 5 -9.66 -20.30 46.19
C THR A 5 -10.01 -20.87 44.81
N MET A 6 -10.26 -22.19 44.71
CA MET A 6 -10.70 -22.82 43.46
C MET A 6 -12.09 -22.35 43.01
N ARG A 7 -13.01 -22.09 43.94
CA ARG A 7 -14.36 -21.58 43.63
C ARG A 7 -14.33 -20.13 43.18
N VAL A 8 -13.47 -19.31 43.79
CA VAL A 8 -13.25 -17.92 43.37
C VAL A 8 -12.58 -17.87 41.99
N ALA A 9 -11.56 -18.70 41.75
CA ALA A 9 -10.90 -18.78 40.45
C ALA A 9 -11.86 -19.23 39.33
N ALA A 10 -12.70 -20.24 39.59
CA ALA A 10 -13.71 -20.70 38.65
C ALA A 10 -14.79 -19.63 38.38
N GLY A 11 -15.21 -18.89 39.42
CA GLY A 11 -16.14 -17.77 39.28
C GLY A 11 -15.58 -16.62 38.45
N VAL A 12 -14.31 -16.25 38.67
CA VAL A 12 -13.62 -15.21 37.88
C VAL A 12 -13.45 -15.66 36.43
N LEU A 13 -13.10 -16.93 36.18
CA LEU A 13 -12.96 -17.46 34.81
C LEU A 13 -14.29 -17.44 34.04
N LEU A 14 -15.41 -17.73 34.72
CA LEU A 14 -16.77 -17.65 34.17
C LEU A 14 -17.19 -16.21 33.85
N VAL A 15 -16.80 -15.25 34.69
CA VAL A 15 -17.07 -13.82 34.43
C VAL A 15 -16.21 -13.29 33.28
N VAL A 16 -14.93 -13.70 33.20
CA VAL A 16 -14.04 -13.31 32.10
C VAL A 16 -14.46 -13.95 30.77
N SER A 17 -14.92 -15.20 30.77
CA SER A 17 -15.46 -15.83 29.56
C SER A 17 -16.81 -15.25 29.13
N ALA A 18 -17.66 -14.85 30.09
CA ALA A 18 -18.91 -14.13 29.81
C ALA A 18 -18.68 -12.68 29.33
N LEU A 19 -17.55 -12.06 29.71
CA LEU A 19 -17.15 -10.74 29.18
C LEU A 19 -16.47 -10.84 27.81
N ALA A 20 -15.76 -11.94 27.52
CA ALA A 20 -15.15 -12.19 26.21
C ALA A 20 -16.18 -12.46 25.09
N THR A 21 -17.39 -12.90 25.42
CA THR A 21 -18.47 -13.13 24.46
C THR A 21 -19.24 -11.86 24.06
N LEU A 22 -18.95 -10.71 24.69
CA LEU A 22 -19.60 -9.42 24.40
C LEU A 22 -18.72 -8.43 23.63
N ALA A 23 -17.44 -8.74 23.40
CA ALA A 23 -16.59 -7.95 22.52
C ALA A 23 -16.83 -8.35 21.05
N ARG A 24 -17.87 -7.79 20.43
CA ARG A 24 -18.02 -7.81 18.97
C ARG A 24 -17.08 -6.77 18.36
N ALA A 25 -15.91 -7.21 17.90
CA ALA A 25 -14.94 -6.40 17.17
C ALA A 25 -15.29 -6.23 15.67
N GLU A 26 -16.55 -6.47 15.31
CA GLU A 26 -17.03 -6.46 13.94
C GLU A 26 -17.89 -5.22 13.71
N ASP A 27 -17.63 -4.53 12.60
CA ASP A 27 -18.42 -3.37 12.20
C ASP A 27 -19.88 -3.75 11.87
N PRO A 28 -20.84 -2.85 12.10
CA PRO A 28 -22.25 -3.16 11.94
C PRO A 28 -22.61 -3.53 10.49
N TYR A 29 -23.41 -4.57 10.36
CA TYR A 29 -24.01 -4.98 9.09
C TYR A 29 -25.25 -4.14 8.80
N LEU A 30 -25.27 -3.49 7.64
CA LEU A 30 -26.43 -2.80 7.13
C LEU A 30 -27.05 -3.64 6.01
N PHE A 31 -28.26 -4.12 6.24
CA PHE A 31 -29.00 -4.91 5.27
C PHE A 31 -29.92 -4.01 4.47
N PHE A 32 -29.81 -4.10 3.15
CA PHE A 32 -30.73 -3.41 2.23
C PHE A 32 -31.39 -4.44 1.33
N GLU A 33 -32.68 -4.24 1.04
CA GLU A 33 -33.38 -4.99 0.00
C GLU A 33 -33.64 -4.06 -1.18
N TRP A 34 -33.13 -4.44 -2.35
CA TRP A 34 -33.24 -3.65 -3.57
C TRP A 34 -34.21 -4.30 -4.55
N LYS A 35 -35.34 -3.65 -4.77
CA LYS A 35 -36.28 -4.01 -5.83
C LYS A 35 -35.94 -3.24 -7.10
N VAL A 36 -35.21 -3.91 -8.00
CA VAL A 36 -34.83 -3.36 -9.31
C VAL A 36 -36.02 -3.44 -10.26
N THR A 37 -36.46 -2.29 -10.78
CA THR A 37 -37.57 -2.20 -11.74
C THR A 37 -37.22 -1.24 -12.87
N TYR A 38 -37.92 -1.34 -14.00
CA TYR A 38 -37.87 -0.30 -15.02
C TYR A 38 -38.97 0.72 -14.79
N GLY A 39 -38.65 1.99 -15.04
CA GLY A 39 -39.63 3.06 -15.08
C GLY A 39 -39.24 4.14 -16.07
N THR A 40 -40.11 5.12 -16.26
CA THR A 40 -39.85 6.27 -17.14
C THR A 40 -39.53 7.50 -16.29
N ARG A 41 -38.43 8.20 -16.62
CA ARG A 41 -38.05 9.48 -16.00
C ARG A 41 -37.57 10.46 -17.07
N SER A 42 -37.83 11.75 -16.87
CA SER A 42 -37.45 12.82 -17.80
C SER A 42 -36.32 13.67 -17.22
N LEU A 43 -35.11 13.11 -17.16
CA LEU A 43 -33.95 13.75 -16.50
C LEU A 43 -33.46 15.01 -17.21
N LEU A 44 -33.68 15.08 -18.53
CA LEU A 44 -33.28 16.19 -19.40
C LEU A 44 -34.47 16.67 -20.25
N GLY A 45 -35.69 16.59 -19.71
CA GLY A 45 -36.92 16.99 -20.42
C GLY A 45 -37.48 15.97 -21.42
N VAL A 46 -36.73 14.92 -21.77
CA VAL A 46 -37.20 13.83 -22.64
C VAL A 46 -37.48 12.58 -21.80
N PRO A 47 -38.67 11.94 -21.93
CA PRO A 47 -38.97 10.68 -21.24
C PRO A 47 -38.04 9.56 -21.70
N GLN A 48 -37.27 9.00 -20.77
CA GLN A 48 -36.38 7.88 -21.01
C GLN A 48 -36.66 6.73 -20.04
N LYS A 49 -36.47 5.50 -20.51
CA LYS A 49 -36.55 4.30 -19.67
C LYS A 49 -35.30 4.25 -18.78
N VAL A 50 -35.49 4.25 -17.48
CA VAL A 50 -34.43 4.20 -16.47
C VAL A 50 -34.62 3.00 -15.53
N ILE A 51 -33.54 2.63 -14.85
CA ILE A 51 -33.56 1.60 -13.80
C ILE A 51 -33.91 2.28 -12.49
N LEU A 52 -35.00 1.87 -11.85
CA LEU A 52 -35.41 2.33 -10.54
C LEU A 52 -34.94 1.33 -9.47
N ILE A 53 -34.40 1.86 -8.37
CA ILE A 53 -34.13 1.07 -7.16
C ILE A 53 -35.20 1.43 -6.15
N ASN A 54 -36.01 0.46 -5.72
CA ASN A 54 -37.15 0.71 -4.83
C ASN A 54 -38.13 1.77 -5.37
N GLY A 55 -38.24 1.91 -6.70
CA GLY A 55 -39.10 2.90 -7.35
C GLY A 55 -38.47 4.29 -7.51
N GLU A 56 -37.25 4.51 -7.02
CA GLU A 56 -36.57 5.80 -7.02
C GLU A 56 -35.49 5.91 -8.12
N PHE A 57 -35.30 7.13 -8.61
CA PHE A 57 -34.19 7.50 -9.49
C PHE A 57 -33.81 8.99 -9.27
N PRO A 58 -32.57 9.31 -8.89
CA PRO A 58 -31.52 8.37 -8.45
C PRO A 58 -32.00 7.50 -7.28
N GLY A 59 -31.41 6.32 -7.10
CA GLY A 59 -31.83 5.37 -6.07
C GLY A 59 -31.75 5.95 -4.64
N PRO A 60 -32.31 5.24 -3.65
CA PRO A 60 -32.39 5.73 -2.27
C PRO A 60 -31.01 6.02 -1.70
N ARG A 61 -30.94 7.05 -0.85
CA ARG A 61 -29.69 7.42 -0.16
C ARG A 61 -29.26 6.29 0.79
N ILE A 62 -28.01 5.85 0.65
CA ILE A 62 -27.39 4.90 1.57
C ILE A 62 -26.74 5.72 2.69
N ASN A 63 -27.28 5.62 3.91
CA ASN A 63 -26.70 6.27 5.09
C ASN A 63 -25.78 5.28 5.82
N CYS A 64 -24.49 5.33 5.51
CA CYS A 64 -23.47 4.46 6.11
C CYS A 64 -22.22 5.25 6.48
N SER A 65 -21.49 4.79 7.51
CA SER A 65 -20.15 5.28 7.84
C SER A 65 -19.08 4.44 7.16
N SER A 66 -17.88 4.99 7.01
CA SER A 66 -16.68 4.21 6.65
C SER A 66 -16.59 2.99 7.59
N ASN A 67 -16.34 1.81 7.01
CA ASN A 67 -16.25 0.49 7.65
C ASN A 67 -17.56 -0.30 7.88
N ASN A 68 -18.76 0.23 7.57
CA ASN A 68 -19.97 -0.61 7.66
C ASN A 68 -19.97 -1.73 6.60
N ASN A 69 -20.39 -2.93 7.00
CA ASN A 69 -20.56 -4.07 6.10
C ASN A 69 -21.94 -3.97 5.43
N ILE A 70 -21.98 -3.54 4.17
CA ILE A 70 -23.23 -3.49 3.39
C ILE A 70 -23.49 -4.88 2.82
N VAL A 71 -24.62 -5.48 3.20
CA VAL A 71 -25.04 -6.80 2.71
C VAL A 71 -26.38 -6.67 2.02
N ASP A 72 -26.42 -6.99 0.73
CA ASP A 72 -27.66 -7.20 0.00
C ASP A 72 -28.07 -8.67 0.18
N ALA A 73 -29.28 -8.90 0.68
CA ALA A 73 -29.79 -10.24 0.95
C ALA A 73 -30.08 -11.04 -0.34
N LYS A 74 -30.10 -10.41 -1.52
CA LYS A 74 -30.41 -11.08 -2.79
C LYS A 74 -29.62 -10.47 -3.95
N SER A 75 -28.54 -11.14 -4.37
CA SER A 75 -27.89 -10.82 -5.64
C SER A 75 -28.82 -11.18 -6.81
N ALA A 76 -29.27 -10.19 -7.57
CA ALA A 76 -30.00 -10.40 -8.83
C ALA A 76 -29.04 -10.30 -10.02
N SER A 77 -29.02 -11.33 -10.86
CA SER A 77 -28.28 -11.32 -12.13
C SER A 77 -29.25 -11.07 -13.28
N ALA A 78 -28.91 -10.18 -14.22
CA ALA A 78 -29.72 -9.91 -15.41
C ALA A 78 -28.83 -9.81 -16.66
N VAL A 79 -29.32 -10.34 -17.77
CA VAL A 79 -28.67 -10.23 -19.09
C VAL A 79 -29.18 -8.99 -19.81
N ILE A 80 -28.27 -8.07 -20.15
CA ILE A 80 -28.58 -6.91 -21.00
C ILE A 80 -28.21 -7.26 -22.45
N ARG A 81 -29.18 -7.18 -23.36
CA ARG A 81 -28.99 -7.42 -24.80
C ARG A 81 -29.51 -6.25 -25.62
N TYR A 82 -28.71 -5.80 -26.59
CA TYR A 82 -29.14 -4.81 -27.57
C TYR A 82 -30.11 -5.42 -28.60
N ALA A 83 -31.14 -4.65 -28.97
CA ALA A 83 -32.06 -5.05 -30.02
C ALA A 83 -31.30 -5.30 -31.34
N GLY A 84 -31.55 -6.44 -31.98
CA GLY A 84 -30.88 -6.85 -33.23
C GLY A 84 -29.58 -7.65 -33.07
N SER A 85 -29.08 -7.88 -31.84
CA SER A 85 -27.97 -8.81 -31.63
C SER A 85 -28.38 -10.24 -32.01
N SER A 86 -27.55 -10.99 -32.73
CA SER A 86 -27.80 -12.37 -33.20
C SER A 86 -27.16 -13.48 -32.35
N GLY A 87 -26.32 -13.12 -31.37
CA GLY A 87 -25.62 -14.09 -30.52
C GLY A 87 -26.55 -14.84 -29.55
N ALA A 88 -26.15 -16.05 -29.14
CA ALA A 88 -26.80 -16.76 -28.05
C ALA A 88 -26.68 -15.94 -26.74
N PRO A 89 -27.72 -15.89 -25.89
CA PRO A 89 -27.64 -15.19 -24.62
C PRO A 89 -26.57 -15.82 -23.70
N PRO A 90 -25.87 -15.04 -22.86
CA PRO A 90 -25.02 -15.56 -21.79
C PRO A 90 -25.79 -16.54 -20.90
N ALA A 91 -25.10 -17.52 -20.32
CA ALA A 91 -25.71 -18.50 -19.43
C ALA A 91 -26.46 -17.79 -18.28
N PRO A 92 -27.67 -18.25 -17.92
CA PRO A 92 -28.49 -17.60 -16.88
C PRO A 92 -27.88 -17.71 -15.48
N ASN A 93 -27.03 -18.72 -15.25
CA ASN A 93 -26.29 -18.87 -14.00
C ASN A 93 -24.92 -18.21 -14.16
N MET A 94 -24.67 -17.15 -13.38
CA MET A 94 -23.33 -16.62 -13.22
C MET A 94 -22.50 -17.62 -12.42
N THR A 95 -21.32 -17.96 -12.92
CA THR A 95 -20.34 -18.75 -12.16
C THR A 95 -19.92 -17.97 -10.92
N GLU A 96 -19.65 -18.67 -9.81
CA GLU A 96 -19.10 -18.02 -8.61
C GLU A 96 -17.86 -17.19 -8.99
N PRO A 97 -17.72 -15.98 -8.44
CA PRO A 97 -16.55 -15.16 -8.70
C PRO A 97 -15.30 -15.95 -8.25
N PRO A 98 -14.20 -15.89 -9.02
CA PRO A 98 -12.99 -16.56 -8.62
C PRO A 98 -12.52 -16.06 -7.25
N ALA A 99 -12.25 -17.01 -6.35
CA ALA A 99 -11.83 -16.71 -4.99
C ALA A 99 -10.35 -17.01 -4.77
N GLY A 100 -9.77 -16.36 -3.75
CA GLY A 100 -8.42 -16.64 -3.27
C GLY A 100 -7.33 -15.78 -3.90
N TRP A 101 -6.20 -15.71 -3.19
CA TRP A 101 -5.08 -14.83 -3.53
C TRP A 101 -4.37 -15.23 -4.84
N ALA A 102 -4.37 -16.51 -5.21
CA ALA A 102 -3.74 -16.97 -6.45
C ALA A 102 -4.42 -16.39 -7.69
N TRP A 103 -5.76 -16.31 -7.68
CA TRP A 103 -6.50 -15.63 -8.74
C TRP A 103 -6.22 -14.13 -8.74
N SER A 104 -6.17 -13.52 -7.55
CA SER A 104 -5.88 -12.09 -7.38
C SER A 104 -4.48 -11.71 -7.91
N ILE A 105 -3.46 -12.56 -7.75
CA ILE A 105 -2.14 -12.37 -8.40
C ILE A 105 -2.28 -12.33 -9.92
N ASN A 106 -3.02 -13.27 -10.52
CA ASN A 106 -3.19 -13.32 -11.97
C ASN A 106 -3.95 -12.10 -12.48
N GLN A 107 -4.97 -11.65 -11.75
CA GLN A 107 -5.68 -10.42 -12.04
C GLN A 107 -4.76 -9.21 -11.96
N ALA A 108 -3.98 -9.07 -10.87
CA ALA A 108 -3.02 -7.98 -10.70
C ALA A 108 -2.00 -7.94 -11.85
N ARG A 109 -1.53 -9.11 -12.29
CA ARG A 109 -0.63 -9.27 -13.44
C ARG A 109 -1.28 -8.97 -14.78
N SER A 110 -2.60 -9.03 -14.91
CA SER A 110 -3.31 -8.76 -16.18
C SER A 110 -3.55 -7.29 -16.46
N PHE A 111 -3.39 -6.39 -15.48
CA PHE A 111 -3.53 -4.96 -15.73
C PHE A 111 -2.38 -4.47 -16.62
N ARG A 112 -2.76 -3.80 -17.71
CA ARG A 112 -1.88 -3.36 -18.79
C ARG A 112 -2.34 -2.00 -19.29
N TRP A 113 -1.41 -1.13 -19.63
CA TRP A 113 -1.71 0.08 -20.38
C TRP A 113 -1.94 -0.25 -21.85
N ASN A 114 -3.00 0.31 -22.43
CA ASN A 114 -3.15 0.27 -23.88
C ASN A 114 -2.22 1.31 -24.52
N LEU A 115 -1.07 0.87 -25.03
CA LEU A 115 -0.07 1.76 -25.64
C LEU A 115 -0.49 2.29 -27.03
N THR A 116 -1.52 1.71 -27.65
CA THR A 116 -2.06 2.21 -28.94
C THR A 116 -3.02 3.39 -28.78
N ALA A 117 -3.57 3.58 -27.57
CA ALA A 117 -4.47 4.67 -27.26
C ALA A 117 -3.66 5.95 -27.01
N SER A 118 -3.30 6.65 -28.07
CA SER A 118 -2.66 7.97 -27.97
C SER A 118 -3.69 9.07 -28.23
N ALA A 119 -3.85 10.01 -27.28
CA ALA A 119 -4.40 11.33 -27.60
C ALA A 119 -3.37 12.14 -28.41
N ALA A 120 -3.74 13.33 -28.90
CA ALA A 120 -2.82 14.27 -29.54
C ALA A 120 -1.80 14.81 -28.52
N ARG A 121 -0.81 13.99 -28.17
CA ARG A 121 0.33 14.33 -27.30
C ARG A 121 1.62 14.24 -28.12
N PRO A 122 2.62 15.10 -27.86
CA PRO A 122 3.91 15.05 -28.56
C PRO A 122 4.63 13.70 -28.42
N ASN A 123 4.48 13.04 -27.26
CA ASN A 123 5.02 11.73 -26.99
C ASN A 123 3.89 10.69 -26.90
N PRO A 124 3.94 9.61 -27.69
CA PRO A 124 2.98 8.50 -27.60
C PRO A 124 2.97 7.84 -26.22
N GLN A 125 1.82 7.26 -25.86
CA GLN A 125 1.75 6.39 -24.68
C GLN A 125 2.75 5.24 -24.83
N GLY A 126 3.57 4.99 -23.81
CA GLY A 126 4.60 3.93 -23.86
C GLY A 126 5.94 4.35 -24.46
N SER A 127 6.17 5.64 -24.74
CA SER A 127 7.48 6.15 -25.18
C SER A 127 8.57 6.06 -24.10
N TYR A 128 8.19 5.85 -22.84
CA TYR A 128 9.13 5.61 -21.74
C TYR A 128 9.41 4.10 -21.61
N HIS A 129 10.49 3.64 -22.24
CA HIS A 129 10.88 2.23 -22.27
C HIS A 129 11.65 1.82 -21.00
N TYR A 130 10.97 1.87 -19.85
CA TYR A 130 11.56 1.53 -18.55
C TYR A 130 12.24 0.15 -18.53
N GLY A 131 11.72 -0.81 -19.30
CA GLY A 131 12.28 -2.15 -19.40
C GLY A 131 13.63 -2.26 -20.11
N GLN A 132 14.08 -1.21 -20.80
CA GLN A 132 15.37 -1.15 -21.49
C GLN A 132 16.44 -0.42 -20.66
N ILE A 133 16.06 0.17 -19.53
CA ILE A 133 16.99 0.92 -18.66
C ILE A 133 17.73 -0.06 -17.76
N ASN A 134 19.06 0.04 -17.71
CA ASN A 134 19.87 -0.81 -16.85
C ASN A 134 19.59 -0.54 -15.37
N ILE A 135 19.39 -1.60 -14.60
CA ILE A 135 19.20 -1.54 -13.15
C ILE A 135 20.56 -1.26 -12.49
N THR A 136 20.66 -0.18 -11.73
CA THR A 136 21.90 0.19 -11.02
C THR A 136 22.02 -0.49 -9.65
N ARG A 137 20.89 -0.76 -8.99
CA ARG A 137 20.81 -1.40 -7.68
C ARG A 137 19.51 -2.19 -7.54
N THR A 138 19.61 -3.39 -6.96
CA THR A 138 18.46 -4.19 -6.55
C THR A 138 18.40 -4.25 -5.03
N ILE A 139 17.29 -3.82 -4.45
CA ILE A 139 17.04 -3.83 -3.01
C ILE A 139 15.99 -4.90 -2.71
N LYS A 140 16.36 -5.96 -2.00
CA LYS A 140 15.40 -6.94 -1.50
C LYS A 140 14.89 -6.50 -0.13
N VAL A 141 13.57 -6.39 0.02
CA VAL A 141 12.89 -5.92 1.22
C VAL A 141 11.94 -7.00 1.69
N MET A 142 12.31 -7.72 2.74
CA MET A 142 11.52 -8.81 3.32
C MET A 142 10.80 -8.33 4.59
N VAL A 143 9.50 -8.61 4.66
CA VAL A 143 8.70 -8.41 5.87
C VAL A 143 9.32 -9.22 7.01
N SER A 144 9.55 -8.55 8.14
CA SER A 144 10.12 -9.11 9.35
C SER A 144 9.09 -9.01 10.48
N ARG A 145 8.98 -10.08 11.27
CA ARG A 145 8.05 -10.18 12.38
C ARG A 145 8.75 -10.82 13.57
N GLY A 146 8.53 -10.29 14.77
CA GLY A 146 9.14 -10.81 15.98
C GLY A 146 8.54 -10.23 17.25
N HIS A 147 9.03 -10.71 18.40
CA HIS A 147 8.72 -10.12 19.70
C HIS A 147 9.98 -9.48 20.27
N ILE A 148 9.85 -8.25 20.74
CA ILE A 148 10.91 -7.51 21.44
C ILE A 148 10.32 -7.06 22.77
N ASP A 149 10.95 -7.46 23.87
CA ASP A 149 10.47 -7.22 25.24
C ASP A 149 9.01 -7.67 25.43
N GLY A 150 8.66 -8.84 24.86
CA GLY A 150 7.32 -9.41 24.93
C GLY A 150 6.26 -8.72 24.03
N LYS A 151 6.63 -7.66 23.30
CA LYS A 151 5.72 -6.94 22.40
C LYS A 151 5.93 -7.37 20.95
N LEU A 152 4.83 -7.68 20.25
CA LEU A 152 4.85 -7.93 18.82
C LEU A 152 5.38 -6.71 18.06
N ARG A 153 6.23 -6.95 17.08
CA ARG A 153 6.79 -5.93 16.18
C ARG A 153 6.80 -6.44 14.75
N TYR A 154 6.60 -5.49 13.83
CA TYR A 154 6.82 -5.69 12.40
C TYR A 154 7.93 -4.75 11.92
N GLY A 155 8.51 -5.06 10.77
CA GLY A 155 9.63 -4.33 10.22
C GLY A 155 10.05 -4.86 8.87
N PHE A 156 11.14 -4.32 8.35
CA PHE A 156 11.77 -4.78 7.11
C PHE A 156 13.21 -5.17 7.35
N ASN A 157 13.63 -6.29 6.77
CA ASN A 157 15.01 -6.80 6.83
C ASN A 157 15.63 -6.83 8.25
N GLY A 158 14.85 -7.24 9.25
CA GLY A 158 15.33 -7.30 10.64
C GLY A 158 15.33 -5.97 11.38
N ILE A 159 14.74 -4.91 10.82
CA ILE A 159 14.59 -3.62 11.50
C ILE A 159 13.11 -3.23 11.61
N SER A 160 12.63 -3.11 12.84
CA SER A 160 11.36 -2.49 13.19
C SER A 160 11.58 -1.01 13.44
N HIS A 161 10.99 -0.16 12.62
CA HIS A 161 11.23 1.28 12.70
C HIS A 161 10.65 1.89 13.98
N ARG A 162 11.37 2.87 14.53
CA ARG A 162 10.85 3.78 15.55
C ARG A 162 11.08 5.22 15.13
N ASP A 163 10.08 6.06 15.34
CA ASP A 163 10.24 7.50 15.20
C ASP A 163 11.11 8.06 16.33
N THR A 164 11.83 9.12 16.01
CA THR A 164 12.70 9.85 16.95
C THR A 164 12.08 11.19 17.33
N GLU A 165 12.51 11.74 18.47
CA GLU A 165 12.07 13.07 18.91
C GLU A 165 12.39 14.17 17.87
N THR A 166 13.53 14.04 17.18
CA THR A 166 13.87 14.85 16.02
C THR A 166 13.45 14.12 14.75
N PRO A 167 12.53 14.64 13.92
CA PRO A 167 12.13 14.02 12.67
C PRO A 167 13.34 13.79 11.75
N LEU A 168 13.36 12.63 11.09
CA LEU A 168 14.52 12.17 10.31
C LEU A 168 14.92 13.16 9.22
N LYS A 169 13.95 13.72 8.49
CA LYS A 169 14.21 14.75 7.48
C LYS A 169 14.77 16.05 8.07
N LEU A 170 14.30 16.46 9.25
CA LEU A 170 14.86 17.63 9.92
C LEU A 170 16.30 17.37 10.40
N ALA A 171 16.56 16.20 10.96
CA ALA A 171 17.91 15.82 11.36
C ALA A 171 18.87 15.78 10.16
N GLU A 172 18.44 15.26 9.01
CA GLU A 172 19.21 15.29 7.76
C GLU A 172 19.43 16.73 7.24
N TYR A 173 18.37 17.54 7.16
CA TYR A 173 18.43 18.90 6.62
C TYR A 173 19.33 19.83 7.43
N PHE A 174 19.33 19.69 8.77
CA PHE A 174 20.19 20.45 9.67
C PHE A 174 21.58 19.81 9.87
N ASN A 175 21.86 18.67 9.24
CA ASN A 175 23.11 17.91 9.41
C ASN A 175 23.41 17.53 10.87
N VAL A 176 22.38 17.12 11.60
CA VAL A 176 22.44 16.68 13.02
C VAL A 176 21.94 15.25 13.20
N THR A 177 22.29 14.37 12.26
CA THR A 177 21.87 12.96 12.26
C THR A 177 22.51 12.15 13.39
N ASP A 178 23.67 12.58 13.90
CA ASP A 178 24.38 11.90 14.98
C ASP A 178 23.50 11.75 16.23
N GLY A 179 23.39 10.51 16.73
CA GLY A 179 22.48 10.13 17.81
C GLY A 179 20.97 10.21 17.48
N VAL A 180 20.58 10.53 16.23
CA VAL A 180 19.18 10.43 15.75
C VAL A 180 19.03 9.16 14.93
N PHE A 181 19.78 9.00 13.85
CA PHE A 181 19.75 7.80 13.01
C PHE A 181 21.08 7.61 12.26
N SER A 182 21.31 6.39 11.78
CA SER A 182 22.41 6.04 10.89
C SER A 182 21.86 5.48 9.58
N TYR A 183 22.50 5.82 8.46
CA TYR A 183 22.11 5.28 7.15
C TYR A 183 22.46 3.80 7.01
N ASN A 184 21.68 3.10 6.18
CA ASN A 184 21.98 1.78 5.65
C ASN A 184 22.25 0.72 6.73
N GLN A 185 21.60 0.86 7.89
CA GLN A 185 21.56 -0.23 8.87
C GLN A 185 20.75 -1.42 8.35
N MET A 186 19.79 -1.14 7.46
CA MET A 186 19.16 -2.15 6.60
C MET A 186 20.03 -2.39 5.37
N GLY A 187 20.41 -3.65 5.13
CA GLY A 187 21.09 -4.07 3.91
C GLY A 187 20.12 -4.39 2.76
N ASP A 188 20.66 -4.48 1.55
CA ASP A 188 19.92 -4.83 0.32
C ASP A 188 19.54 -6.31 0.21
N VAL A 189 20.18 -7.15 1.04
CA VAL A 189 19.89 -8.58 1.13
C VAL A 189 19.27 -8.85 2.50
N PRO A 190 18.05 -9.41 2.56
CA PRO A 190 17.39 -9.68 3.82
C PRO A 190 18.13 -10.75 4.64
N PRO A 191 18.03 -10.71 5.98
CA PRO A 191 18.41 -11.82 6.82
C PRO A 191 17.51 -13.04 6.58
N ALA A 192 17.81 -14.17 7.23
CA ALA A 192 16.92 -15.33 7.23
C ALA A 192 15.52 -14.98 7.76
N VAL A 193 14.50 -15.71 7.31
CA VAL A 193 13.14 -15.60 7.85
C VAL A 193 13.19 -15.89 9.36
N ASN A 194 12.53 -15.04 10.17
CA ASN A 194 12.61 -15.03 11.64
C ASN A 194 14.02 -14.76 12.20
N GLY A 195 14.88 -14.09 11.43
CA GLY A 195 16.16 -13.58 11.93
C GLY A 195 16.01 -12.50 13.01
N PRO A 196 17.14 -11.98 13.52
CA PRO A 196 17.14 -10.93 14.54
C PRO A 196 16.31 -9.72 14.11
N LEU A 197 15.59 -9.13 15.07
CA LEU A 197 14.79 -7.93 14.88
C LEU A 197 15.28 -6.85 15.86
N HIS A 198 15.53 -5.65 15.35
CA HIS A 198 16.00 -4.50 16.13
C HIS A 198 15.03 -3.33 16.03
N VAL A 199 14.80 -2.60 17.13
CA VAL A 199 13.94 -1.40 17.13
C VAL A 199 14.79 -0.13 17.04
N ILE A 200 14.99 0.37 15.83
CA ILE A 200 15.84 1.52 15.52
C ILE A 200 15.24 2.33 14.35
N PRO A 201 15.61 3.60 14.18
CA PRO A 201 15.23 4.35 12.99
C PRO A 201 15.83 3.70 11.75
N ASN A 202 15.01 3.47 10.74
CA ASN A 202 15.38 2.78 9.52
C ASN A 202 15.42 3.76 8.34
N VAL A 203 16.63 4.09 7.88
CA VAL A 203 16.87 4.98 6.74
C VAL A 203 17.89 4.33 5.83
N ILE A 204 17.54 4.16 4.55
CA ILE A 204 18.49 3.77 3.51
C ILE A 204 18.75 4.94 2.58
N THR A 205 19.91 4.96 1.93
CA THR A 205 20.21 5.93 0.88
C THR A 205 19.85 5.38 -0.49
N ALA A 206 19.50 6.24 -1.43
CA ALA A 206 19.49 5.90 -2.84
C ALA A 206 20.12 7.04 -3.66
N GLU A 207 20.82 6.67 -4.72
CA GLU A 207 21.53 7.64 -5.56
C GLU A 207 20.55 8.38 -6.47
N PHE A 208 20.64 9.70 -6.48
CA PHE A 208 19.76 10.58 -7.24
C PHE A 208 19.84 10.28 -8.75
N ARG A 209 18.67 10.16 -9.39
CA ARG A 209 18.47 9.87 -10.82
C ARG A 209 19.02 8.53 -11.29
N THR A 210 19.12 7.56 -10.37
CA THR A 210 19.41 6.17 -10.74
C THR A 210 18.13 5.35 -10.90
N PHE A 211 18.18 4.35 -11.79
CA PHE A 211 17.08 3.43 -12.05
C PHE A 211 17.29 2.14 -11.26
N ILE A 212 16.39 1.84 -10.33
CA ILE A 212 16.57 0.77 -9.36
C ILE A 212 15.40 -0.22 -9.38
N GLU A 213 15.64 -1.40 -8.81
CA GLU A 213 14.64 -2.42 -8.58
C GLU A 213 14.46 -2.61 -7.07
N ILE A 214 13.21 -2.63 -6.61
CA ILE A 214 12.89 -3.05 -5.24
C ILE A 214 12.06 -4.33 -5.32
N VAL A 215 12.50 -5.36 -4.62
CA VAL A 215 11.81 -6.65 -4.54
C VAL A 215 11.28 -6.84 -3.13
N PHE A 216 9.98 -6.78 -2.98
CA PHE A 216 9.32 -7.06 -1.72
C PHE A 216 9.05 -8.55 -1.56
N GLU A 217 9.40 -9.11 -0.40
CA GLU A 217 9.15 -10.51 -0.05
C GLU A 217 8.29 -10.59 1.21
N ASN A 218 7.19 -11.34 1.14
CA ASN A 218 6.28 -11.52 2.26
C ASN A 218 6.23 -13.01 2.67
N PRO A 219 6.98 -13.42 3.71
CA PRO A 219 6.91 -14.78 4.24
C PRO A 219 5.63 -15.04 5.06
N GLU A 220 4.85 -14.01 5.41
CA GLU A 220 3.66 -14.15 6.26
C GLU A 220 2.49 -14.83 5.53
N LYS A 221 1.48 -15.20 6.32
CA LYS A 221 0.25 -15.85 5.83
C LYS A 221 -0.81 -14.85 5.36
N SER A 222 -0.69 -13.58 5.72
CA SER A 222 -1.58 -12.51 5.30
C SER A 222 -0.92 -11.62 4.25
N ILE A 223 -1.76 -11.02 3.40
CA ILE A 223 -1.34 -10.05 2.41
C ILE A 223 -0.81 -8.80 3.09
N ASP A 224 0.17 -8.17 2.45
CA ASP A 224 0.62 -6.83 2.78
C ASP A 224 0.29 -5.87 1.64
N SER A 225 0.24 -4.58 1.92
CA SER A 225 0.07 -3.52 0.94
C SER A 225 1.09 -2.43 1.22
N LEU A 226 2.09 -2.30 0.36
CA LEU A 226 3.20 -1.37 0.56
C LEU A 226 2.97 -0.11 -0.25
N HIS A 227 3.20 1.04 0.37
CA HIS A 227 3.14 2.36 -0.24
C HIS A 227 4.52 3.00 -0.24
N LEU A 228 4.88 3.69 -1.33
CA LEU A 228 6.07 4.52 -1.42
C LEU A 228 5.63 5.97 -1.64
N ASP A 229 5.97 6.85 -0.69
CA ASP A 229 5.72 8.27 -0.82
C ASP A 229 6.62 8.90 -1.90
N GLY A 230 6.17 10.01 -2.49
CA GLY A 230 6.97 10.82 -3.41
C GLY A 230 7.21 10.23 -4.80
N TYR A 231 6.85 8.96 -5.04
CA TYR A 231 7.08 8.28 -6.30
C TYR A 231 5.87 7.49 -6.79
N ALA A 232 5.71 7.42 -8.11
CA ALA A 232 5.04 6.31 -8.77
C ALA A 232 6.11 5.33 -9.28
N PHE A 233 5.77 4.05 -9.32
CA PHE A 233 6.67 2.99 -9.79
C PHE A 233 5.95 2.03 -10.73
N PHE A 234 6.74 1.28 -11.50
CA PHE A 234 6.27 0.22 -12.39
C PHE A 234 6.21 -1.10 -11.62
N GLY A 235 5.02 -1.65 -11.41
CA GLY A 235 4.86 -2.99 -10.85
C GLY A 235 5.17 -4.06 -11.89
N VAL A 236 6.41 -4.53 -11.94
CA VAL A 236 6.92 -5.34 -13.07
C VAL A 236 6.67 -6.83 -12.89
N GLY A 237 6.60 -7.34 -11.67
CA GLY A 237 6.46 -8.78 -11.45
C GLY A 237 5.88 -9.12 -10.09
N MET A 238 5.18 -10.25 -10.03
CA MET A 238 4.63 -10.83 -8.80
C MET A 238 4.62 -12.34 -8.96
N GLY A 239 4.93 -13.08 -7.90
CA GLY A 239 4.91 -14.53 -7.95
C GLY A 239 5.00 -15.19 -6.58
N PRO A 240 4.61 -16.47 -6.46
CA PRO A 240 4.74 -17.21 -5.22
C PRO A 240 6.20 -17.53 -4.90
N GLY A 241 6.48 -17.81 -3.63
CA GLY A 241 7.78 -18.22 -3.13
C GLY A 241 8.74 -17.06 -2.90
N THR A 242 10.03 -17.40 -2.84
CA THR A 242 11.14 -16.46 -2.69
C THR A 242 11.60 -15.98 -4.06
N TRP A 243 11.90 -14.69 -4.20
CA TRP A 243 12.38 -14.16 -5.46
C TRP A 243 13.85 -14.55 -5.70
N SER A 244 14.15 -14.84 -6.96
CA SER A 244 15.51 -15.04 -7.46
C SER A 244 15.71 -14.21 -8.75
N PRO A 245 16.97 -13.87 -9.11
CA PRO A 245 17.27 -13.07 -10.31
C PRO A 245 16.67 -13.63 -11.61
N GLU A 246 16.50 -14.94 -11.72
CA GLU A 246 15.94 -15.62 -12.90
C GLU A 246 14.46 -15.26 -13.11
N MET A 247 13.75 -14.81 -12.07
CA MET A 247 12.35 -14.40 -12.14
C MET A 247 12.13 -13.15 -12.99
N ARG A 248 13.18 -12.37 -13.29
CA ARG A 248 13.10 -11.21 -14.19
C ARG A 248 12.58 -11.58 -15.59
N LYS A 249 12.76 -12.83 -16.03
CA LYS A 249 12.18 -13.33 -17.28
C LYS A 249 10.64 -13.30 -17.32
N THR A 250 10.01 -13.17 -16.16
CA THR A 250 8.54 -13.11 -16.00
C THR A 250 8.00 -11.69 -15.91
N TYR A 251 8.88 -10.69 -15.92
CA TYR A 251 8.49 -9.30 -15.72
C TYR A 251 7.74 -8.75 -16.92
N ASN A 252 6.77 -7.88 -16.62
CA ASN A 252 6.24 -6.96 -17.61
C ASN A 252 7.13 -5.72 -17.70
N LEU A 253 7.93 -5.68 -18.76
CA LEU A 253 8.90 -4.62 -19.06
C LEU A 253 8.41 -3.63 -20.13
N LEU A 254 7.14 -3.68 -20.51
CA LEU A 254 6.59 -2.88 -21.60
C LEU A 254 5.48 -1.91 -21.16
N ASP A 255 4.41 -2.43 -20.56
CA ASP A 255 3.13 -1.73 -20.45
C ASP A 255 2.46 -1.86 -19.07
N THR A 256 3.24 -1.99 -18.00
CA THR A 256 2.67 -2.05 -16.66
C THR A 256 2.08 -0.72 -16.22
N VAL A 257 1.07 -0.79 -15.34
CA VAL A 257 0.42 0.40 -14.77
C VAL A 257 1.29 0.98 -13.66
N SER A 258 1.61 2.28 -13.76
CA SER A 258 2.28 3.02 -12.69
C SER A 258 1.41 3.09 -11.45
N ARG A 259 1.98 2.81 -10.27
CA ARG A 259 1.27 2.79 -8.98
C ARG A 259 2.11 3.44 -7.89
N HIS A 260 1.46 3.83 -6.79
CA HIS A 260 2.11 4.26 -5.55
C HIS A 260 2.02 3.20 -4.45
N THR A 261 1.08 2.25 -4.63
CA THR A 261 0.83 1.16 -3.70
C THR A 261 0.76 -0.16 -4.44
N ILE A 262 1.37 -1.19 -3.86
CA ILE A 262 1.39 -2.53 -4.42
C ILE A 262 1.16 -3.57 -3.33
N GLN A 263 0.43 -4.63 -3.66
CA GLN A 263 0.22 -5.75 -2.76
C GLN A 263 1.44 -6.66 -2.75
N VAL A 264 1.75 -7.27 -1.61
CA VAL A 264 2.69 -8.38 -1.52
C VAL A 264 1.95 -9.56 -0.89
N TYR A 265 1.58 -10.51 -1.74
CA TYR A 265 0.71 -11.63 -1.37
C TYR A 265 1.38 -12.59 -0.35
N PRO A 266 0.59 -13.43 0.34
CA PRO A 266 1.13 -14.40 1.28
C PRO A 266 2.18 -15.32 0.64
N ARG A 267 3.30 -15.56 1.35
CA ARG A 267 4.41 -16.42 0.89
C ARG A 267 4.83 -16.15 -0.56
N SER A 268 4.88 -14.88 -0.93
CA SER A 268 5.09 -14.43 -2.31
C SER A 268 6.04 -13.24 -2.35
N TRP A 269 6.45 -12.89 -3.56
CA TRP A 269 7.26 -11.72 -3.85
C TRP A 269 6.55 -10.78 -4.83
N THR A 270 6.96 -9.51 -4.83
CA THR A 270 6.50 -8.48 -5.75
C THR A 270 7.66 -7.53 -6.07
N ALA A 271 7.91 -7.31 -7.35
CA ALA A 271 9.00 -6.47 -7.83
C ALA A 271 8.47 -5.18 -8.45
N ILE A 272 9.12 -4.07 -8.09
CA ILE A 272 8.87 -2.75 -8.66
C ILE A 272 10.15 -2.18 -9.26
N MET A 273 10.00 -1.31 -10.27
CA MET A 273 11.09 -0.53 -10.85
C MET A 273 10.73 0.95 -10.88
N LEU A 274 11.71 1.81 -10.61
CA LEU A 274 11.53 3.25 -10.60
C LEU A 274 12.88 3.97 -10.73
N THR A 275 12.79 5.26 -11.08
CA THR A 275 13.93 6.19 -11.01
C THR A 275 13.80 7.04 -9.75
N PHE A 276 14.86 7.17 -8.97
CA PHE A 276 14.87 8.09 -7.82
C PHE A 276 15.21 9.53 -8.24
N ASP A 277 14.30 10.18 -8.96
CA ASP A 277 14.46 11.53 -9.53
C ASP A 277 13.86 12.67 -8.68
N ASN A 278 13.21 12.36 -7.56
CA ASN A 278 12.66 13.31 -6.60
C ASN A 278 13.52 13.41 -5.32
N ALA A 279 14.34 14.45 -5.17
CA ALA A 279 15.22 14.57 -4.00
C ALA A 279 14.42 14.84 -2.71
N GLY A 280 14.78 14.17 -1.62
CA GLY A 280 14.05 14.23 -0.37
C GLY A 280 14.24 12.99 0.50
N MET A 281 13.37 12.82 1.49
CA MET A 281 13.30 11.62 2.31
C MET A 281 11.87 11.07 2.28
N TRP A 282 11.72 9.85 1.77
CA TRP A 282 10.42 9.30 1.39
C TRP A 282 10.15 8.01 2.15
N SER A 283 8.95 7.87 2.72
CA SER A 283 8.60 6.66 3.45
C SER A 283 8.23 5.52 2.51
N VAL A 284 8.69 4.32 2.84
CA VAL A 284 8.14 3.06 2.35
C VAL A 284 7.54 2.36 3.55
N ARG A 285 6.23 2.11 3.50
CA ARG A 285 5.49 1.58 4.65
C ARG A 285 4.37 0.65 4.25
N SER A 286 3.95 -0.18 5.19
CA SER A 286 2.67 -0.88 5.06
C SER A 286 1.49 0.08 5.16
N ASN A 287 0.45 -0.19 4.39
CA ASN A 287 -0.89 0.39 4.52
C ASN A 287 -1.77 -0.43 5.47
N VAL A 288 -1.29 -1.58 5.96
CA VAL A 288 -1.92 -2.28 7.08
C VAL A 288 -1.54 -1.52 8.35
N TRP A 289 -2.46 -0.68 8.82
CA TRP A 289 -2.21 0.26 9.92
C TRP A 289 -1.65 -0.38 11.19
N GLU A 290 -2.07 -1.59 11.54
CA GLU A 290 -1.50 -2.33 12.66
C GLU A 290 -0.01 -2.58 12.47
N ARG A 291 0.40 -3.08 11.30
CA ARG A 291 1.81 -3.37 11.05
C ARG A 291 2.65 -2.11 10.94
N TYR A 292 2.10 -1.07 10.31
CA TYR A 292 2.72 0.25 10.27
C TYR A 292 2.99 0.78 11.69
N TYR A 293 1.97 0.80 12.55
CA TYR A 293 2.09 1.21 13.95
C TYR A 293 3.13 0.38 14.72
N LEU A 294 3.23 -0.91 14.40
CA LEU A 294 4.20 -1.83 15.01
C LEU A 294 5.62 -1.75 14.42
N GLY A 295 5.87 -0.83 13.48
CA GLY A 295 7.20 -0.50 12.96
C GLY A 295 7.50 -0.94 11.53
N GLU A 296 6.51 -1.41 10.76
CA GLU A 296 6.68 -1.81 9.35
C GLU A 296 6.77 -0.60 8.41
N GLN A 297 7.87 0.13 8.52
CA GLN A 297 8.23 1.25 7.67
C GLN A 297 9.75 1.40 7.57
N PHE A 298 10.22 2.11 6.56
CA PHE A 298 11.56 2.67 6.50
C PHE A 298 11.53 3.92 5.62
N TYR A 299 12.62 4.68 5.61
CA TYR A 299 12.74 5.86 4.76
C TYR A 299 13.86 5.66 3.74
N ILE A 300 13.67 6.23 2.56
CA ILE A 300 14.67 6.33 1.51
C ILE A 300 15.09 7.79 1.41
N SER A 301 16.35 8.06 1.69
CA SER A 301 16.98 9.36 1.51
C SER A 301 17.60 9.45 0.11
N VAL A 302 17.18 10.46 -0.64
CA VAL A 302 17.64 10.76 -1.99
C VAL A 302 18.18 12.19 -2.00
N ILE A 303 19.50 12.34 -1.96
CA ILE A 303 20.15 13.65 -1.90
C ILE A 303 20.61 14.06 -3.30
N SER A 304 20.18 15.24 -3.77
CA SER A 304 20.71 15.81 -5.01
C SER A 304 22.11 16.38 -4.77
N PRO A 305 23.13 15.98 -5.56
CA PRO A 305 24.47 16.57 -5.49
C PRO A 305 24.49 18.08 -5.74
N ALA A 306 23.53 18.59 -6.52
CA ALA A 306 23.46 20.00 -6.88
C ALA A 306 22.88 20.87 -5.76
N ARG A 307 22.15 20.28 -4.79
CA ARG A 307 21.48 20.97 -3.67
C ARG A 307 20.79 22.27 -4.12
N SER A 308 19.88 22.15 -5.07
CA SER A 308 19.23 23.28 -5.74
C SER A 308 17.71 23.27 -5.58
N LEU A 309 17.09 24.45 -5.64
CA LEU A 309 15.63 24.61 -5.64
C LEU A 309 14.90 23.91 -6.80
N ARG A 310 15.63 23.45 -7.83
CA ARG A 310 15.05 22.62 -8.90
C ARG A 310 14.78 21.19 -8.42
N ASP A 311 15.60 20.69 -7.50
CA ASP A 311 15.57 19.29 -7.09
C ASP A 311 14.88 19.10 -5.73
N GLU A 312 15.05 20.04 -4.79
CA GLU A 312 14.40 20.01 -3.47
C GLU A 312 14.15 21.45 -2.96
N TYR A 313 13.01 21.69 -2.28
CA TYR A 313 12.69 22.99 -1.70
C TYR A 313 13.38 23.22 -0.36
N ASN A 314 13.62 24.49 -0.02
CA ASN A 314 13.97 24.87 1.34
C ASN A 314 12.81 24.54 2.29
N MET A 315 13.15 24.23 3.53
CA MET A 315 12.16 24.18 4.60
C MET A 315 11.44 25.54 4.71
N PRO A 316 10.09 25.57 4.80
CA PRO A 316 9.35 26.81 5.03
C PRO A 316 9.77 27.49 6.35
N ASP A 317 9.78 28.82 6.37
CA ASP A 317 10.21 29.59 7.56
C ASP A 317 9.31 29.35 8.79
N ASN A 318 8.04 29.02 8.55
CA ASN A 318 7.05 28.70 9.57
C ASN A 318 6.98 27.20 9.91
N ALA A 319 7.88 26.36 9.37
CA ALA A 319 7.91 24.95 9.67
C ALA A 319 8.23 24.72 11.16
N LEU A 320 7.42 23.88 11.81
CA LEU A 320 7.64 23.49 13.20
C LEU A 320 8.93 22.68 13.33
N ARG A 321 9.69 22.96 14.38
CA ARG A 321 10.94 22.27 14.73
C ARG A 321 10.80 21.59 16.08
N CYS A 322 11.37 20.40 16.20
CA CYS A 322 11.36 19.63 17.44
C CYS A 322 12.69 18.87 17.63
N GLY A 323 12.94 18.43 18.87
CA GLY A 323 14.18 17.75 19.24
C GLY A 323 15.42 18.62 19.03
N LYS A 324 16.49 18.03 18.49
CA LYS A 324 17.83 18.64 18.38
C LYS A 324 17.90 19.89 17.50
N VAL A 325 16.89 20.13 16.65
CA VAL A 325 16.89 21.27 15.71
C VAL A 325 16.24 22.53 16.28
N VAL A 326 15.68 22.46 17.49
CA VAL A 326 15.10 23.62 18.16
C VAL A 326 16.20 24.64 18.47
N GLY A 327 15.97 25.90 18.10
CA GLY A 327 16.92 26.99 18.33
C GLY A 327 18.12 27.05 17.39
N LEU A 328 18.32 26.06 16.51
CA LEU A 328 19.38 26.11 15.51
C LEU A 328 19.06 27.14 14.41
N PRO A 329 20.08 27.82 13.85
CA PRO A 329 19.87 28.67 12.67
C PRO A 329 19.41 27.83 11.48
N LEU A 330 18.63 28.43 10.58
CA LEU A 330 18.24 27.77 9.34
C LEU A 330 19.49 27.41 8.52
N PRO A 331 19.58 26.18 7.99
CA PRO A 331 20.63 25.82 7.03
C PRO A 331 20.64 26.75 5.82
N PRO A 332 21.79 26.87 5.13
CA PRO A 332 21.90 27.69 3.92
C PRO A 332 20.83 27.33 2.90
N SER A 333 20.24 28.38 2.33
CA SER A 333 19.23 28.27 1.27
C SER A 333 19.81 27.53 0.06
N TYR A 334 18.98 26.73 -0.59
CA TYR A 334 19.30 26.07 -1.86
C TYR A 334 19.15 27.04 -3.06
N ALA A 335 18.75 28.28 -2.80
CA ALA A 335 18.79 29.33 -3.80
C ALA A 335 20.26 29.69 -4.11
N PRO A 336 20.60 30.02 -5.36
CA PRO A 336 21.92 30.54 -5.67
C PRO A 336 22.19 31.81 -4.84
N ALA A 337 23.41 31.94 -4.31
CA ALA A 337 23.85 33.19 -3.69
C ALA A 337 23.72 34.32 -4.72
N ARG A 338 23.02 35.39 -4.34
CA ARG A 338 22.85 36.58 -5.19
C ARG A 338 24.11 37.40 -5.27
#